data_AF-A0A5J4W8R9-F1
#
_entry.id   AF-A0A5J4W8R9-F1
#
_cell.length_a   1.000
_cell.length_b   1.000
_cell.length_c   1.000
_cell.angle_alpha   90.00
_cell.angle_beta   90.00
_cell.angle_gamma   90.00
#
_symmetry.space_group_name_H-M   'P 1'
#
loop_
_entity.id
_entity.type
_entity.pdbx_description
1 polymer ?
#
loop_
_entity_poly.entity_id
_entity_poly.type
_entity_poly.pdbx_seq_one_letter_code
_entity_poly.pdbx_strand_id
1 'polypeptide(L)'
;MICLLFALATFLHADLIEFRRYRYDSSSKTLIWQGTQDHDVISVDLDVGPYPFGDPGAKQLNVFDKQGLTITNQTFAARENVINDSNVIPEVQYEYFNQNLQEFQASVLAAYYGINIVPSENYFAECGPYNYREDKIPPKEAPHSIKPYEYPVFAFGVNDAKCYGEKSEDGQCKTQCVNGDPIEKATYGKELLTLVPTKFGPLMEIGVTIYGWKIGIDGEIFLAIHRWLDVDQQLHFIFYDMDHVGIYTVAYAETFPAKAIAYNPCSKDEHSVSCQCPINLTDIPKENCPCPVTADKHVKDPRKDGICRCPQKGTDEFKTDPRTKVKGICQAGVTRTALLMVMMTLIMPILAQYLF
;
A
#
# COMPACT_ATOMS: atom_id res chain seq x y z
N MET A 1 49.42 -19.64 -12.86
CA MET A 1 49.10 -18.25 -12.45
C MET A 1 48.16 -17.54 -13.43
N ILE A 2 48.41 -17.59 -14.75
CA ILE A 2 47.53 -16.98 -15.76
C ILE A 2 46.11 -17.63 -15.82
N CYS A 3 45.99 -18.95 -15.64
CA CYS A 3 44.66 -19.60 -15.59
C CYS A 3 43.84 -19.27 -14.32
N LEU A 4 44.48 -18.79 -13.24
CA LEU A 4 43.82 -18.38 -12.00
C LEU A 4 43.26 -16.94 -12.11
N LEU A 5 43.86 -16.09 -12.95
CA LEU A 5 43.37 -14.74 -13.24
C LEU A 5 42.14 -14.75 -14.16
N PHE A 6 42.07 -15.68 -15.13
CA PHE A 6 40.86 -15.85 -15.96
C PHE A 6 39.70 -16.49 -15.18
N ALA A 7 39.99 -17.41 -14.26
CA ALA A 7 38.97 -17.94 -13.36
C ALA A 7 38.44 -16.88 -12.38
N LEU A 8 39.25 -15.90 -11.92
CA LEU A 8 38.72 -14.78 -11.14
C LEU A 8 37.89 -13.80 -11.99
N ALA A 9 38.24 -13.58 -13.26
CA ALA A 9 37.50 -12.68 -14.15
C ALA A 9 36.10 -13.20 -14.54
N THR A 10 35.88 -14.52 -14.52
CA THR A 10 34.57 -15.11 -14.80
C THR A 10 33.61 -15.10 -13.60
N PHE A 11 34.09 -14.81 -12.38
CA PHE A 11 33.27 -14.70 -11.16
C PHE A 11 32.99 -13.25 -10.72
N LEU A 12 33.31 -12.27 -11.58
CA LEU A 12 33.17 -10.83 -11.27
C LEU A 12 32.30 -10.08 -12.29
N HIS A 13 31.40 -10.76 -13.00
CA HIS A 13 30.31 -10.04 -13.64
C HIS A 13 29.28 -9.79 -12.56
N ALA A 14 29.31 -8.58 -11.98
CA ALA A 14 28.22 -8.12 -11.14
C ALA A 14 26.90 -8.37 -11.88
N ASP A 15 25.94 -9.00 -11.20
CA ASP A 15 24.60 -9.18 -11.75
C ASP A 15 23.90 -7.80 -11.78
N LEU A 16 24.20 -7.03 -12.83
CA LEU A 16 23.67 -5.70 -13.06
C LEU A 16 22.27 -5.80 -13.66
N ILE A 17 21.31 -5.21 -12.96
CA ILE A 17 19.93 -5.08 -13.41
C ILE A 17 19.64 -3.66 -13.84
N GLU A 18 19.06 -3.48 -15.02
CA GLU A 18 18.71 -2.16 -15.56
C GLU A 18 17.21 -1.85 -15.46
N PHE A 19 16.84 -0.88 -14.62
CA PHE A 19 15.48 -0.36 -14.51
C PHE A 19 15.30 0.87 -15.40
N ARG A 20 14.40 0.80 -16.38
CA ARG A 20 14.10 1.96 -17.24
C ARG A 20 13.31 3.01 -16.47
N ARG A 21 13.68 4.28 -16.63
CA ARG A 21 12.89 5.43 -16.17
C ARG A 21 11.95 5.85 -17.27
N TYR A 22 10.66 5.84 -16.97
CA TYR A 22 9.63 6.27 -17.91
C TYR A 22 9.08 7.63 -17.52
N ARG A 23 8.72 8.42 -18.52
CA ARG A 23 7.91 9.62 -18.35
C ARG A 23 6.49 9.32 -18.81
N TYR A 24 5.51 9.60 -17.96
CA TYR A 24 4.11 9.49 -18.32
C TYR A 24 3.54 10.87 -18.71
N ASP A 25 3.07 10.99 -19.94
CA ASP A 25 2.26 12.13 -20.40
C ASP A 25 0.78 11.78 -20.23
N SER A 26 0.17 12.34 -19.18
CA SER A 26 -1.25 12.10 -18.85
C SER A 26 -2.22 12.68 -19.88
N SER A 27 -1.83 13.72 -20.63
CA SER A 27 -2.70 14.35 -21.61
C SER A 27 -2.91 13.47 -22.83
N SER A 28 -1.83 12.83 -23.30
CA SER A 28 -1.86 11.87 -24.41
C SER A 28 -1.99 10.42 -23.96
N LYS A 29 -2.01 10.17 -22.64
CA LYS A 29 -1.90 8.86 -22.01
C LYS A 29 -0.76 8.02 -22.62
N THR A 30 0.38 8.68 -22.85
CA THR A 30 1.56 8.07 -23.50
C THR A 30 2.67 7.85 -22.48
N LEU A 31 3.14 6.62 -22.40
CA LEU A 31 4.35 6.26 -21.70
C LEU A 31 5.56 6.45 -22.63
N ILE A 32 6.53 7.23 -22.19
CA ILE A 32 7.68 7.63 -22.99
C ILE A 32 8.95 7.13 -22.31
N TRP A 33 9.76 6.36 -23.04
CA TRP A 33 11.13 6.07 -22.65
C TRP A 33 12.09 6.74 -23.63
N GLN A 34 13.01 7.57 -23.13
CA GLN A 34 13.93 8.31 -24.01
C GLN A 34 15.11 7.44 -24.44
N GLY A 35 15.66 6.62 -23.53
CA GLY A 35 16.72 5.65 -23.85
C GLY A 35 17.96 6.25 -24.51
N THR A 36 18.24 7.53 -24.26
CA THR A 36 19.36 8.28 -24.87
C THR A 36 20.33 8.82 -23.83
N GLN A 37 19.94 8.85 -22.55
CA GLN A 37 20.73 9.45 -21.47
C GLN A 37 21.03 8.39 -20.41
N ASP A 38 22.19 8.48 -19.76
CA ASP A 38 22.61 7.56 -18.69
C ASP A 38 21.62 7.54 -17.50
N HIS A 39 20.75 8.55 -17.36
CA HIS A 39 19.71 8.59 -16.34
C HIS A 39 18.38 7.96 -16.77
N ASP A 40 18.21 7.57 -18.04
CA ASP A 40 17.01 6.88 -18.52
C ASP A 40 16.94 5.41 -18.05
N VAL A 41 18.02 4.94 -17.43
CA VAL A 41 18.17 3.61 -16.87
C VAL A 41 18.84 3.74 -15.50
N ILE A 42 18.45 2.89 -14.55
CA ILE A 42 19.17 2.69 -13.30
C ILE A 42 19.73 1.29 -13.29
N SER A 43 21.05 1.18 -13.26
CA SER A 43 21.73 -0.10 -13.06
C SER A 43 21.88 -0.36 -11.56
N VAL A 44 21.36 -1.49 -11.09
CA VAL A 44 21.48 -1.96 -9.72
C VAL A 44 22.43 -3.14 -9.71
N ASP A 45 23.51 -3.01 -8.95
CA ASP A 45 24.43 -4.10 -8.66
C ASP A 45 23.85 -4.94 -7.53
N LEU A 46 23.46 -6.17 -7.84
CA LEU A 46 22.87 -7.09 -6.86
C LEU A 46 23.88 -7.62 -5.85
N ASP A 47 25.18 -7.53 -6.12
CA ASP A 47 26.22 -8.05 -5.22
C ASP A 47 26.61 -7.03 -4.15
N VAL A 48 26.11 -5.79 -4.24
CA VAL A 48 26.47 -4.68 -3.36
C VAL A 48 25.27 -4.22 -2.54
N GLY A 49 25.37 -4.38 -1.22
CA GLY A 49 24.37 -3.85 -0.28
C GLY A 49 24.31 -2.32 -0.28
N PRO A 50 23.17 -1.70 0.11
CA PRO A 50 22.00 -2.33 0.72
C PRO A 50 21.05 -2.95 -0.31
N TYR A 51 20.69 -4.22 -0.12
CA TYR A 51 19.72 -4.91 -0.97
C TYR A 51 18.37 -4.15 -0.95
N PRO A 52 17.88 -3.65 -2.11
CA PRO A 52 16.65 -2.86 -2.18
C PRO A 52 15.42 -3.68 -1.76
N PHE A 53 15.56 -5.00 -1.82
CA PHE A 53 14.51 -5.99 -1.77
C PHE A 53 14.56 -6.87 -0.51
N GLY A 54 15.32 -6.43 0.49
CA GLY A 54 15.61 -7.22 1.68
C GLY A 54 16.79 -8.17 1.50
N ASP A 55 17.29 -8.70 2.61
CA ASP A 55 18.37 -9.69 2.69
C ASP A 55 17.86 -11.13 2.46
N PRO A 56 18.27 -11.85 1.40
CA PRO A 56 17.87 -13.25 1.18
C PRO A 56 18.23 -14.17 2.37
N GLY A 57 19.20 -13.78 3.20
CA GLY A 57 19.57 -14.43 4.45
C GLY A 57 18.58 -14.25 5.62
N ALA A 58 17.50 -13.49 5.45
CA ALA A 58 16.62 -13.11 6.56
C ALA A 58 15.78 -14.27 7.11
N LYS A 59 15.69 -14.33 8.44
CA LYS A 59 14.87 -15.30 9.18
C LYS A 59 13.36 -14.97 9.18
N GLN A 60 13.00 -13.76 8.74
CA GLN A 60 11.65 -13.22 8.68
C GLN A 60 11.47 -12.46 7.36
N LEU A 61 10.22 -12.19 6.98
CA LEU A 61 9.84 -11.44 5.78
C LEU A 61 10.31 -9.99 5.88
N ASN A 62 11.55 -9.78 5.48
CA ASN A 62 12.28 -8.52 5.67
C ASN A 62 11.79 -7.33 4.84
N VAL A 63 10.92 -7.54 3.84
CA VAL A 63 10.47 -6.47 2.93
C VAL A 63 9.51 -5.52 3.64
N PHE A 64 8.60 -6.07 4.46
CA PHE A 64 7.60 -5.27 5.20
C PHE A 64 8.13 -4.72 6.53
N ASP A 65 9.13 -5.38 7.11
CA ASP A 65 9.69 -5.04 8.42
C ASP A 65 10.27 -3.62 8.46
N LYS A 66 10.81 -3.13 7.34
CA LYS A 66 11.34 -1.76 7.23
C LYS A 66 10.28 -0.68 7.49
N GLN A 67 9.00 -0.96 7.22
CA GLN A 67 7.89 -0.05 7.51
C GLN A 67 7.17 -0.35 8.83
N GLY A 68 7.60 -1.39 9.55
CA GLY A 68 6.96 -1.88 10.76
C GLY A 68 5.52 -2.33 10.53
N LEU A 69 5.19 -2.79 9.32
CA LEU A 69 3.85 -3.32 9.01
C LEU A 69 3.79 -4.81 9.27
N THR A 70 2.77 -5.24 10.01
CA THR A 70 2.40 -6.65 10.11
C THR A 70 1.30 -6.94 9.11
N ILE A 71 1.68 -7.53 7.97
CA ILE A 71 0.73 -8.00 6.95
C ILE A 71 0.27 -9.41 7.30
N THR A 72 -1.04 -9.56 7.45
CA THR A 72 -1.76 -10.81 7.69
C THR A 72 -2.91 -10.88 6.70
N ASN A 73 -3.52 -12.05 6.55
CA ASN A 73 -4.74 -12.21 5.76
C ASN A 73 -5.91 -11.32 6.24
N GLN A 74 -5.89 -10.89 7.51
CA GLN A 74 -6.91 -10.00 8.07
C GLN A 74 -6.55 -8.51 7.94
N THR A 75 -5.29 -8.19 7.64
CA THR A 75 -4.79 -6.82 7.61
C THR A 75 -4.41 -6.35 6.22
N PHE A 76 -4.43 -7.18 5.18
CA PHE A 76 -4.12 -6.76 3.82
C PHE A 76 -5.37 -6.15 3.15
N ALA A 77 -5.30 -4.87 2.78
CA ALA A 77 -6.37 -4.15 2.11
C ALA A 77 -6.41 -4.55 0.63
N ALA A 78 -7.06 -5.68 0.35
CA ALA A 78 -7.41 -6.07 -1.00
C ALA A 78 -8.93 -6.10 -1.15
N ARG A 79 -9.38 -5.99 -2.40
CA ARG A 79 -10.79 -6.17 -2.72
C ARG A 79 -11.14 -7.65 -2.61
N GLU A 80 -12.16 -7.97 -1.83
CA GLU A 80 -12.75 -9.32 -1.83
C GLU A 80 -13.78 -9.46 -2.95
N ASN A 81 -14.00 -10.68 -3.44
CA ASN A 81 -15.07 -11.02 -4.39
C ASN A 81 -15.03 -10.16 -5.67
N VAL A 82 -13.88 -10.11 -6.30
CA VAL A 82 -13.71 -9.43 -7.59
C VAL A 82 -14.47 -10.20 -8.66
N ILE A 83 -15.49 -9.57 -9.27
CA ILE A 83 -16.20 -10.14 -10.41
C ILE A 83 -15.24 -10.20 -11.59
N ASN A 84 -14.69 -11.39 -11.85
CA ASN A 84 -13.78 -11.62 -12.96
C ASN A 84 -14.52 -12.22 -14.18
N ASP A 85 -15.60 -11.57 -14.59
CA ASP A 85 -16.32 -11.92 -15.81
C ASP A 85 -16.05 -10.85 -16.87
N SER A 86 -15.32 -11.22 -17.92
CA SER A 86 -14.95 -10.32 -19.02
C SER A 86 -16.16 -9.77 -19.79
N ASN A 87 -17.35 -10.38 -19.64
CA ASN A 87 -18.59 -9.86 -20.21
C ASN A 87 -19.24 -8.77 -19.35
N VAL A 88 -18.83 -8.65 -18.08
CA VAL A 88 -19.43 -7.74 -17.09
C VAL A 88 -18.55 -6.51 -16.87
N ILE A 89 -17.23 -6.67 -16.89
CA ILE A 89 -16.28 -5.58 -16.68
C ILE A 89 -15.46 -5.27 -17.95
N PRO A 90 -15.05 -4.02 -18.16
CA PRO A 90 -14.17 -3.68 -19.29
C PRO A 90 -12.85 -4.45 -19.27
N GLU A 91 -12.35 -4.79 -20.47
CA GLU A 91 -11.15 -5.61 -20.70
C GLU A 91 -9.94 -5.15 -19.87
N VAL A 92 -9.70 -3.84 -19.77
CA VAL A 92 -8.58 -3.28 -18.99
C VAL A 92 -8.68 -3.65 -17.51
N GLN A 93 -9.88 -3.66 -16.94
CA GLN A 93 -10.11 -4.03 -15.54
C GLN A 93 -10.04 -5.54 -15.36
N TYR A 94 -10.58 -6.30 -16.32
CA TYR A 94 -10.43 -7.75 -16.34
C TYR A 94 -8.95 -8.14 -16.30
N GLU A 95 -8.12 -7.58 -17.17
CA GLU A 95 -6.67 -7.85 -17.16
C GLU A 95 -6.01 -7.38 -15.86
N TYR A 96 -6.43 -6.25 -15.30
CA TYR A 96 -5.88 -5.75 -14.04
C TYR A 96 -6.09 -6.75 -12.88
N PHE A 97 -7.23 -7.42 -12.83
CA PHE A 97 -7.50 -8.46 -11.84
C PHE A 97 -6.90 -9.81 -12.22
N ASN A 98 -7.05 -10.23 -13.48
CA ASN A 98 -6.58 -11.52 -13.96
C ASN A 98 -5.05 -11.67 -13.85
N GLN A 99 -4.31 -10.57 -13.97
CA GLN A 99 -2.86 -10.54 -13.82
C GLN A 99 -2.41 -10.30 -12.36
N ASN A 100 -3.32 -10.18 -11.39
CA ASN A 100 -3.04 -9.78 -10.00
C ASN A 100 -2.26 -8.46 -9.85
N LEU A 101 -2.45 -7.53 -10.80
CA LEU A 101 -1.79 -6.22 -10.76
C LEU A 101 -2.24 -5.41 -9.53
N GLN A 102 -3.48 -5.58 -9.09
CA GLN A 102 -4.00 -4.94 -7.89
C GLN A 102 -3.26 -5.40 -6.62
N GLU A 103 -3.13 -6.71 -6.42
CA GLU A 103 -2.45 -7.31 -5.27
C GLU A 103 -0.96 -6.98 -5.27
N PHE A 104 -0.35 -6.95 -6.45
CA PHE A 104 1.01 -6.47 -6.63
C PHE A 104 1.17 -5.02 -6.21
N GLN A 105 0.31 -4.12 -6.71
CA GLN A 105 0.33 -2.71 -6.34
C GLN A 105 0.14 -2.51 -4.83
N ALA A 106 -0.89 -3.11 -4.25
CA ALA A 106 -1.21 -3.00 -2.83
C ALA A 106 -0.01 -3.40 -1.95
N SER A 107 0.69 -4.45 -2.34
CA SER A 107 1.79 -4.98 -1.54
C SER A 107 3.09 -4.23 -1.67
N VAL A 108 3.40 -3.74 -2.87
CA VAL A 108 4.53 -2.83 -3.06
C VAL A 108 4.30 -1.56 -2.23
N LEU A 109 3.07 -1.04 -2.20
CA LEU A 109 2.76 0.12 -1.37
C LEU A 109 2.87 -0.17 0.13
N ALA A 110 2.44 -1.35 0.58
CA ALA A 110 2.65 -1.79 1.96
C ALA A 110 4.14 -1.92 2.29
N ALA A 111 4.90 -2.59 1.43
CA ALA A 111 6.34 -2.78 1.57
C ALA A 111 7.10 -1.45 1.65
N TYR A 112 6.94 -0.59 0.64
CA TYR A 112 7.77 0.60 0.51
C TYR A 112 7.24 1.81 1.27
N TYR A 113 5.93 1.99 1.39
CA TYR A 113 5.34 3.19 1.99
C TYR A 113 4.67 2.93 3.33
N GLY A 114 4.53 1.68 3.75
CA GLY A 114 3.88 1.37 5.01
C GLY A 114 2.39 1.71 5.02
N ILE A 115 1.74 1.73 3.84
CA ILE A 115 0.31 2.00 3.68
C ILE A 115 -0.43 0.77 3.20
N ASN A 116 -1.67 0.63 3.65
CA ASN A 116 -2.51 -0.52 3.36
C ASN A 116 -3.81 -0.01 2.74
N ILE A 117 -3.77 0.22 1.43
CA ILE A 117 -4.89 0.76 0.64
C ILE A 117 -5.36 -0.28 -0.36
N VAL A 118 -6.60 -0.13 -0.84
CA VAL A 118 -7.11 -0.90 -1.99
C VAL A 118 -6.82 -0.09 -3.25
N PRO A 119 -5.93 -0.53 -4.15
CA PRO A 119 -5.69 0.17 -5.42
C PRO A 119 -6.97 0.23 -6.27
N SER A 120 -7.23 1.39 -6.86
CA SER A 120 -8.42 1.65 -7.67
C SER A 120 -8.28 1.09 -9.09
N GLU A 121 -9.10 0.11 -9.46
CA GLU A 121 -9.19 -0.37 -10.84
C GLU A 121 -9.76 0.68 -11.81
N ASN A 122 -10.55 1.62 -11.30
CA ASN A 122 -11.11 2.72 -12.09
C ASN A 122 -10.04 3.77 -12.39
N TYR A 123 -9.19 4.11 -11.40
CA TYR A 123 -8.03 4.96 -11.62
C TYR A 123 -7.06 4.33 -12.61
N PHE A 124 -6.80 3.03 -12.44
CA PHE A 124 -5.94 2.29 -13.35
C PHE A 124 -6.48 2.33 -14.79
N ALA A 125 -7.77 2.07 -14.97
CA ALA A 125 -8.40 2.09 -16.29
C ALA A 125 -8.46 3.48 -16.91
N GLU A 126 -8.81 4.53 -16.16
CA GLU A 126 -9.05 5.87 -16.72
C GLU A 126 -7.76 6.71 -16.80
N CYS A 127 -6.80 6.49 -15.90
CA CYS A 127 -5.58 7.30 -15.78
C CYS A 127 -4.31 6.55 -16.21
N GLY A 128 -4.38 5.27 -16.56
CA GLY A 128 -3.24 4.53 -17.07
C GLY A 128 -2.81 4.96 -18.48
N PRO A 129 -1.59 4.63 -18.91
CA PRO A 129 -1.19 4.79 -20.31
C PRO A 129 -1.93 3.82 -21.23
N TYR A 130 -2.23 4.30 -22.43
CA TYR A 130 -2.74 3.51 -23.55
C TYR A 130 -1.73 3.43 -24.69
N ASN A 131 -0.77 4.35 -24.73
CA ASN A 131 0.23 4.42 -25.77
C ASN A 131 1.63 4.28 -25.18
N TYR A 132 2.54 3.69 -25.94
CA TYR A 132 3.97 3.67 -25.64
C TYR A 132 4.76 4.27 -26.80
N ARG A 133 5.84 4.99 -26.47
CA ARG A 133 6.76 5.58 -27.44
C ARG A 133 8.20 5.52 -26.94
N GLU A 134 9.13 5.16 -27.83
CA GLU A 134 10.57 5.25 -27.62
C GLU A 134 11.16 6.47 -28.32
N ASP A 135 11.63 7.46 -27.55
CA ASP A 135 12.26 8.69 -28.05
C ASP A 135 13.77 8.51 -28.25
N LYS A 136 14.18 7.40 -28.89
CA LYS A 136 15.59 7.15 -29.26
C LYS A 136 16.04 8.13 -30.34
N ILE A 137 17.36 8.33 -30.49
CA ILE A 137 17.93 9.13 -31.59
C ILE A 137 18.63 8.17 -32.58
N PRO A 138 18.20 8.10 -33.86
CA PRO A 138 17.01 8.75 -34.43
C PRO A 138 15.68 8.15 -33.91
N PRO A 139 14.57 8.91 -33.91
CA PRO A 139 13.26 8.43 -33.46
C PRO A 139 12.89 7.17 -34.23
N LYS A 140 12.73 6.06 -33.51
CA LYS A 140 12.62 4.76 -34.14
C LYS A 140 11.19 4.46 -34.58
N GLU A 141 10.19 4.84 -33.78
CA GLU A 141 8.82 4.36 -33.93
C GLU A 141 7.79 5.40 -33.49
N ALA A 142 6.64 5.42 -34.18
CA ALA A 142 5.47 6.19 -33.75
C ALA A 142 4.87 5.57 -32.46
N PRO A 143 4.11 6.34 -31.66
CA PRO A 143 3.37 5.76 -30.55
C PRO A 143 2.52 4.57 -31.00
N HIS A 144 2.55 3.48 -30.26
CA HIS A 144 1.66 2.35 -30.48
C HIS A 144 0.82 2.06 -29.23
N SER A 145 -0.35 1.47 -29.45
CA SER A 145 -1.23 1.06 -28.36
C SER A 145 -0.58 -0.07 -27.57
N ILE A 146 -0.68 0.00 -26.25
CA ILE A 146 -0.21 -1.03 -25.33
C ILE A 146 -1.36 -1.58 -24.51
N LYS A 147 -1.19 -2.82 -24.04
CA LYS A 147 -2.08 -3.41 -23.06
C LYS A 147 -1.65 -3.04 -21.64
N PRO A 148 -2.58 -3.05 -20.67
CA PRO A 148 -2.32 -2.59 -19.31
C PRO A 148 -1.19 -3.32 -18.57
N TYR A 149 -0.97 -4.59 -18.89
CA TYR A 149 0.06 -5.42 -18.26
C TYR A 149 1.44 -5.31 -18.95
N GLU A 150 1.53 -4.65 -20.10
CA GLU A 150 2.77 -4.58 -20.90
C GLU A 150 3.72 -3.47 -20.44
N TYR A 151 3.32 -2.67 -19.47
CA TYR A 151 4.03 -1.44 -19.12
C TYR A 151 4.22 -1.29 -17.60
N PRO A 152 5.16 -0.43 -17.16
CA PRO A 152 5.45 -0.18 -15.76
C PRO A 152 4.22 0.15 -14.92
N VAL A 153 3.91 -0.77 -14.00
CA VAL A 153 2.72 -0.78 -13.14
C VAL A 153 2.57 0.50 -12.29
N PHE A 154 3.66 1.23 -12.09
CA PHE A 154 3.72 2.43 -11.23
C PHE A 154 4.00 3.74 -11.97
N ALA A 155 4.14 3.75 -13.30
CA ALA A 155 4.57 4.95 -14.03
C ALA A 155 3.64 6.17 -13.89
N PHE A 156 2.36 5.94 -13.57
CA PHE A 156 1.38 6.98 -13.28
C PHE A 156 0.91 6.98 -11.81
N GLY A 157 1.57 6.17 -10.98
CA GLY A 157 1.24 5.94 -9.58
C GLY A 157 0.01 5.05 -9.39
N VAL A 158 -0.39 4.92 -8.13
CA VAL A 158 -1.52 4.11 -7.68
C VAL A 158 -2.38 4.96 -6.77
N ASN A 159 -3.69 4.98 -7.01
CA ASN A 159 -4.65 5.75 -6.23
C ASN A 159 -5.54 4.82 -5.40
N ASP A 160 -5.92 5.24 -4.19
CA ASP A 160 -6.86 4.51 -3.33
C ASP A 160 -8.26 4.48 -3.97
N ALA A 161 -8.89 3.31 -4.04
CA ALA A 161 -10.27 3.12 -4.46
C ALA A 161 -11.24 4.05 -3.71
N LYS A 162 -10.98 4.35 -2.43
CA LYS A 162 -11.78 5.31 -1.64
C LYS A 162 -11.63 6.75 -2.09
N CYS A 163 -10.46 7.15 -2.60
CA CYS A 163 -10.27 8.47 -3.19
C CYS A 163 -10.97 8.52 -4.56
N TYR A 164 -10.67 7.56 -5.44
CA TYR A 164 -11.11 7.64 -6.84
C TYR A 164 -12.63 7.43 -7.01
N GLY A 165 -13.18 6.46 -6.27
CA GLY A 165 -14.59 6.06 -6.34
C GLY A 165 -14.98 5.40 -7.67
N GLU A 166 -16.24 5.62 -8.05
CA GLU A 166 -16.83 5.12 -9.29
C GLU A 166 -16.15 5.67 -10.54
N LYS A 167 -16.42 5.08 -11.71
CA LYS A 167 -15.95 5.62 -12.99
C LYS A 167 -16.48 7.02 -13.27
N SER A 168 -15.73 7.79 -14.05
CA SER A 168 -16.25 9.02 -14.64
C SER A 168 -17.24 8.71 -15.76
N GLU A 169 -18.26 9.55 -15.92
CA GLU A 169 -19.27 9.36 -16.97
C GLU A 169 -18.67 9.47 -18.39
N ASP A 170 -17.58 10.23 -18.53
CA ASP A 170 -16.87 10.47 -19.79
C ASP A 170 -15.62 9.57 -19.98
N GLY A 171 -15.34 8.68 -19.01
CA GLY A 171 -14.16 7.81 -19.00
C GLY A 171 -12.84 8.59 -18.90
N GLN A 172 -12.87 9.86 -18.53
CA GLN A 172 -11.67 10.67 -18.31
C GLN A 172 -11.09 10.46 -16.92
N CYS A 173 -9.77 10.60 -16.82
CA CYS A 173 -9.08 10.56 -15.55
C CYS A 173 -9.56 11.73 -14.67
N LYS A 174 -10.05 11.43 -13.47
CA LYS A 174 -10.49 12.45 -12.51
C LYS A 174 -9.30 13.22 -11.93
N THR A 175 -9.52 14.52 -11.70
CA THR A 175 -8.55 15.40 -11.03
C THR A 175 -8.80 15.56 -9.54
N GLN A 176 -9.95 15.07 -9.04
CA GLN A 176 -10.36 15.17 -7.65
C GLN A 176 -10.84 13.81 -7.13
N CYS A 177 -10.56 13.54 -5.86
CA CYS A 177 -11.16 12.46 -5.10
C CYS A 177 -12.66 12.70 -4.89
N VAL A 178 -13.39 11.68 -4.46
CA VAL A 178 -14.82 11.76 -4.09
C VAL A 178 -15.11 12.82 -3.01
N ASN A 179 -14.12 13.15 -2.16
CA ASN A 179 -14.24 14.18 -1.13
C ASN A 179 -13.86 15.60 -1.61
N GLY A 180 -13.47 15.78 -2.88
CA GLY A 180 -13.02 17.04 -3.46
C GLY A 180 -11.52 17.35 -3.31
N ASP A 181 -10.75 16.54 -2.57
CA ASP A 181 -9.29 16.69 -2.52
C ASP A 181 -8.67 16.46 -3.91
N PRO A 182 -7.52 17.11 -4.23
CA PRO A 182 -6.76 16.78 -5.43
C PRO A 182 -6.37 15.31 -5.48
N ILE A 183 -6.49 14.68 -6.65
CA ILE A 183 -6.23 13.25 -6.83
C ILE A 183 -4.79 12.88 -6.45
N GLU A 184 -3.84 13.78 -6.68
CA GLU A 184 -2.42 13.60 -6.40
C GLU A 184 -2.12 13.37 -4.92
N LYS A 185 -2.97 13.87 -4.02
CA LYS A 185 -2.82 13.71 -2.57
C LYS A 185 -2.99 12.24 -2.13
N ALA A 186 -3.69 11.44 -2.95
CA ALA A 186 -3.96 10.03 -2.71
C ALA A 186 -3.25 9.11 -3.72
N THR A 187 -2.30 9.65 -4.50
CA THR A 187 -1.54 8.88 -5.48
C THR A 187 -0.14 8.57 -4.97
N TYR A 188 0.22 7.30 -4.98
CA TYR A 188 1.46 6.77 -4.43
C TYR A 188 2.30 6.06 -5.49
N GLY A 189 3.61 5.92 -5.24
CA GLY A 189 4.46 5.04 -6.02
C GLY A 189 4.90 5.58 -7.38
N LYS A 190 4.63 6.84 -7.73
CA LYS A 190 5.07 7.44 -9.02
C LYS A 190 6.58 7.41 -9.22
N GLU A 191 7.33 7.34 -8.14
CA GLU A 191 8.79 7.26 -8.08
C GLU A 191 9.33 5.83 -8.19
N LEU A 192 8.45 4.81 -8.16
CA LEU A 192 8.86 3.43 -8.28
C LEU A 192 9.13 3.06 -9.74
N LEU A 193 10.22 2.37 -9.95
CA LEU A 193 10.60 1.81 -11.24
C LEU A 193 10.18 0.35 -11.31
N THR A 194 9.96 -0.17 -12.51
CA THR A 194 9.62 -1.58 -12.70
C THR A 194 10.39 -2.21 -13.84
N LEU A 195 10.66 -3.50 -13.74
CA LEU A 195 11.35 -4.28 -14.76
C LEU A 195 10.77 -5.69 -14.87
N VAL A 196 10.89 -6.25 -16.07
CA VAL A 196 10.70 -7.67 -16.39
C VAL A 196 12.01 -8.21 -17.00
N PRO A 197 12.57 -9.38 -16.62
CA PRO A 197 12.34 -10.23 -15.44
C PRO A 197 13.57 -10.25 -14.51
N THR A 198 13.38 -9.95 -13.23
CA THR A 198 14.45 -10.08 -12.24
C THR A 198 13.93 -10.71 -10.95
N LYS A 199 14.86 -11.24 -10.15
CA LYS A 199 14.54 -12.17 -9.05
C LYS A 199 14.24 -11.50 -7.72
N PHE A 200 14.22 -10.17 -7.62
CA PHE A 200 14.30 -9.49 -6.33
C PHE A 200 13.22 -8.43 -6.11
N GLY A 201 12.42 -8.56 -5.05
CA GLY A 201 11.38 -7.61 -4.62
C GLY A 201 10.03 -8.29 -4.40
N PRO A 202 8.94 -7.55 -4.18
CA PRO A 202 7.64 -8.06 -4.55
C PRO A 202 7.72 -8.48 -6.03
N LEU A 203 7.35 -9.72 -6.33
CA LEU A 203 7.37 -10.28 -7.68
C LEU A 203 5.93 -10.54 -8.09
N MET A 204 5.60 -10.22 -9.33
CA MET A 204 4.35 -10.66 -9.94
C MET A 204 4.68 -11.68 -11.01
N GLU A 205 4.25 -12.92 -10.79
CA GLU A 205 4.08 -13.94 -11.81
C GLU A 205 2.60 -14.01 -12.20
N ILE A 206 2.27 -14.45 -13.41
CA ILE A 206 0.88 -14.57 -13.85
C ILE A 206 0.09 -15.40 -12.83
N GLY A 207 -0.90 -14.79 -12.19
CA GLY A 207 -1.75 -15.43 -11.19
C GLY A 207 -1.12 -15.59 -9.80
N VAL A 208 0.11 -15.14 -9.55
CA VAL A 208 0.76 -15.23 -8.23
C VAL A 208 1.55 -13.96 -7.93
N THR A 209 1.36 -13.39 -6.76
CA THR A 209 2.23 -12.30 -6.31
C THR A 209 3.02 -12.76 -5.10
N ILE A 210 4.34 -12.61 -5.15
CA ILE A 210 5.30 -13.07 -4.15
C ILE A 210 5.78 -11.87 -3.35
N TYR A 211 5.86 -12.00 -2.04
CA TYR A 211 6.19 -10.92 -1.10
C TYR A 211 7.28 -11.34 -0.14
N GLY A 212 8.52 -11.18 -0.59
CA GLY A 212 9.69 -11.40 0.25
C GLY A 212 9.95 -12.87 0.58
N TRP A 213 10.99 -13.04 1.39
CA TRP A 213 11.73 -14.28 1.58
C TRP A 213 11.73 -14.68 3.05
N LYS A 214 11.83 -15.98 3.28
CA LYS A 214 12.21 -16.55 4.56
C LYS A 214 12.98 -17.84 4.33
N ILE A 215 14.11 -18.03 5.02
CA ILE A 215 14.79 -19.32 5.03
C ILE A 215 13.94 -20.36 5.78
N GLY A 216 13.57 -21.42 5.07
CA GLY A 216 12.92 -22.63 5.58
C GLY A 216 13.91 -23.70 6.02
N ILE A 217 13.39 -24.89 6.33
CA ILE A 217 14.20 -26.05 6.73
C ILE A 217 14.88 -26.68 5.50
N ASP A 218 14.22 -26.63 4.33
CA ASP A 218 14.67 -27.28 3.09
C ASP A 218 15.24 -26.30 2.05
N GLY A 219 15.28 -25.00 2.33
CA GLY A 219 15.73 -23.99 1.36
C GLY A 219 15.09 -22.61 1.57
N GLU A 220 15.06 -21.82 0.51
CA GLU A 220 14.40 -20.51 0.49
C GLU A 220 12.89 -20.68 0.28
N ILE A 221 12.09 -20.21 1.23
CA ILE A 221 10.63 -20.24 1.16
C ILE A 221 10.12 -18.81 0.95
N PHE A 222 9.16 -18.68 0.05
CA PHE A 222 8.56 -17.41 -0.34
C PHE A 222 7.14 -17.31 0.22
N LEU A 223 6.76 -16.15 0.75
CA LEU A 223 5.34 -15.89 1.02
C LEU A 223 4.71 -15.36 -0.27
N ALA A 224 3.74 -16.07 -0.82
CA ALA A 224 2.94 -15.60 -1.94
C ALA A 224 1.50 -15.36 -1.53
N ILE A 225 0.87 -14.37 -2.16
CA ILE A 225 -0.58 -14.24 -2.22
C ILE A 225 -1.02 -14.77 -3.57
N HIS A 226 -2.00 -15.65 -3.52
CA HIS A 226 -2.65 -16.22 -4.68
C HIS A 226 -4.16 -16.04 -4.55
N ARG A 227 -4.82 -15.69 -5.65
CA ARG A 227 -6.27 -15.58 -5.72
C ARG A 227 -6.80 -16.68 -6.62
N TRP A 228 -7.58 -17.59 -6.04
CA TRP A 228 -8.27 -18.63 -6.81
C TRP A 228 -9.56 -18.06 -7.40
N LEU A 229 -9.45 -17.49 -8.61
CA LEU A 229 -10.58 -16.86 -9.30
C LEU A 229 -11.75 -17.81 -9.55
N ASP A 230 -11.47 -19.10 -9.73
CA ASP A 230 -12.47 -20.14 -10.05
C ASP A 230 -13.12 -20.82 -8.84
N VAL A 231 -12.62 -20.58 -7.62
CA VAL A 231 -13.04 -21.33 -6.42
C VAL A 231 -13.84 -20.45 -5.47
N ASP A 232 -13.19 -19.49 -4.84
CA ASP A 232 -13.78 -18.66 -3.79
C ASP A 232 -13.54 -17.17 -4.01
N GLN A 233 -12.70 -16.80 -4.99
CA GLN A 233 -12.26 -15.41 -5.23
C GLN A 233 -11.67 -14.75 -3.98
N GLN A 234 -11.19 -15.53 -3.02
CA GLN A 234 -10.53 -15.05 -1.81
C GLN A 234 -9.02 -15.03 -2.00
N LEU A 235 -8.35 -14.29 -1.11
CA LEU A 235 -6.89 -14.27 -1.05
C LEU A 235 -6.38 -15.41 -0.19
N HIS A 236 -5.44 -16.17 -0.74
CA HIS A 236 -4.77 -17.26 -0.05
C HIS A 236 -3.30 -16.91 0.12
N PHE A 237 -2.79 -17.13 1.32
CA PHE A 237 -1.39 -16.92 1.67
C PHE A 237 -0.72 -18.28 1.69
N ILE A 238 0.20 -18.49 0.76
CA ILE A 238 0.84 -19.78 0.56
C ILE A 238 2.35 -19.63 0.51
N PHE A 239 3.03 -20.66 1.00
CA PHE A 239 4.48 -20.74 1.00
C PHE A 239 4.93 -21.53 -0.23
N TYR A 240 5.82 -20.97 -1.05
CA TYR A 240 6.35 -21.61 -2.26
C TYR A 240 7.87 -21.79 -2.19
N ASP A 241 8.35 -22.85 -2.83
CA ASP A 241 9.75 -23.02 -3.23
C ASP A 241 9.93 -22.51 -4.67
N MET A 242 10.96 -21.69 -4.94
CA MET A 242 11.14 -20.99 -6.23
C MET A 242 11.81 -21.81 -7.33
N ASP A 243 11.91 -23.13 -7.19
CA ASP A 243 12.72 -23.97 -8.09
C ASP A 243 12.24 -24.01 -9.56
N HIS A 244 11.09 -23.39 -9.91
CA HIS A 244 10.42 -23.56 -11.21
C HIS A 244 9.95 -22.29 -11.91
N VAL A 245 10.39 -21.11 -11.48
CA VAL A 245 9.50 -19.96 -11.60
C VAL A 245 9.92 -18.99 -12.73
N GLY A 246 8.94 -18.50 -13.51
CA GLY A 246 9.06 -18.02 -14.91
C GLY A 246 9.47 -16.54 -15.15
N ILE A 247 8.65 -15.78 -15.88
CA ILE A 247 8.85 -14.34 -16.18
C ILE A 247 8.11 -13.53 -15.11
N TYR A 248 8.78 -12.56 -14.48
CA TYR A 248 8.19 -11.74 -13.41
C TYR A 248 8.25 -10.25 -13.69
N THR A 249 7.36 -9.51 -13.04
CA THR A 249 7.49 -8.06 -12.86
C THR A 249 7.98 -7.74 -11.45
N VAL A 250 8.95 -6.84 -11.37
CA VAL A 250 9.55 -6.34 -10.12
C VAL A 250 9.30 -4.84 -9.98
N ALA A 251 9.12 -4.36 -8.75
CA ALA A 251 9.13 -2.92 -8.42
C ALA A 251 10.37 -2.55 -7.59
N TYR A 252 11.05 -1.47 -7.95
CA TYR A 252 12.28 -0.96 -7.35
C TYR A 252 12.16 0.51 -6.93
N ALA A 253 12.79 0.85 -5.81
CA ALA A 253 12.99 2.21 -5.35
C ALA A 253 14.48 2.44 -5.10
N GLU A 254 15.04 3.54 -5.62
CA GLU A 254 16.45 3.91 -5.36
C GLU A 254 16.75 4.07 -3.87
N THR A 255 15.79 4.63 -3.15
CA THR A 255 15.83 4.78 -1.69
C THR A 255 14.50 4.35 -1.12
N PHE A 256 14.53 3.81 0.11
CA PHE A 256 13.32 3.41 0.79
C PHE A 256 12.52 4.68 1.16
N PRO A 257 11.30 4.87 0.64
CA PRO A 257 10.60 6.12 0.82
C PRO A 257 10.14 6.27 2.27
N ALA A 258 9.90 7.54 2.66
CA ALA A 258 9.29 7.83 3.94
C ALA A 258 7.90 7.18 4.01
N LYS A 259 7.53 6.71 5.21
CA LYS A 259 6.20 6.14 5.45
C LYS A 259 5.13 7.15 5.05
N ALA A 260 4.30 6.80 4.09
CA ALA A 260 3.20 7.65 3.67
C ALA A 260 2.05 7.57 4.67
N ILE A 261 1.26 8.64 4.77
CA ILE A 261 -0.01 8.60 5.48
C ILE A 261 -1.03 8.01 4.51
N ALA A 262 -1.65 6.90 4.89
CA ALA A 262 -2.71 6.29 4.10
C ALA A 262 -3.83 7.32 3.89
N TYR A 263 -4.30 7.43 2.65
CA TYR A 263 -5.37 8.33 2.31
C TYR A 263 -6.61 7.94 3.11
N ASN A 264 -7.07 8.88 3.92
CA ASN A 264 -8.28 8.72 4.68
C ASN A 264 -9.20 9.87 4.30
N PRO A 265 -10.26 9.61 3.51
CA PRO A 265 -11.19 10.66 3.07
C PRO A 265 -11.91 11.32 4.26
N CYS A 266 -11.80 10.75 5.46
CA CYS A 266 -12.40 11.24 6.71
C CYS A 266 -11.39 11.93 7.66
N SER A 267 -10.14 12.15 7.25
CA SER A 267 -9.08 12.64 8.15
C SER A 267 -9.25 14.11 8.59
N LYS A 268 -9.67 14.28 9.86
CA LYS A 268 -9.55 15.37 10.86
C LYS A 268 -9.59 16.86 10.48
N ASP A 269 -9.01 17.32 9.38
CA ASP A 269 -8.89 18.77 9.13
C ASP A 269 -10.08 19.34 8.37
N GLU A 270 -10.83 18.49 7.65
CA GLU A 270 -12.14 18.82 7.12
C GLU A 270 -13.04 17.59 7.25
N HIS A 271 -13.89 17.56 8.27
CA HIS A 271 -15.07 16.70 8.21
C HIS A 271 -15.98 17.31 7.15
N SER A 272 -15.76 16.94 5.89
CA SER A 272 -16.76 17.18 4.86
C SER A 272 -18.04 16.45 5.31
N VAL A 273 -19.18 17.10 5.11
CA VAL A 273 -20.49 16.68 5.63
C VAL A 273 -20.90 15.29 5.09
N SER A 274 -20.15 14.70 4.15
CA SER A 274 -20.42 13.45 3.45
C SER A 274 -19.70 12.20 3.97
N CYS A 275 -18.82 12.29 4.98
CA CYS A 275 -18.18 11.08 5.54
C CYS A 275 -19.17 10.26 6.38
N GLN A 276 -19.91 9.35 5.74
CA GLN A 276 -20.69 8.32 6.42
C GLN A 276 -19.79 7.11 6.68
N CYS A 277 -19.47 6.86 7.96
CA CYS A 277 -18.90 5.58 8.33
C CYS A 277 -19.93 4.45 8.14
N PRO A 278 -19.50 3.21 7.87
CA PRO A 278 -20.41 2.07 7.76
C PRO A 278 -21.28 1.89 9.01
N ILE A 279 -22.48 1.33 8.84
CA ILE A 279 -23.44 1.12 9.94
C ILE A 279 -22.85 0.18 11.02
N ASN A 280 -22.08 -0.83 10.60
CA ASN A 280 -21.36 -1.71 11.51
C ASN A 280 -19.94 -1.20 11.74
N LEU A 281 -19.72 -0.58 12.90
CA LEU A 281 -18.44 0.01 13.28
C LEU A 281 -17.56 -0.94 14.11
N THR A 282 -18.06 -2.11 14.54
CA THR A 282 -17.49 -2.86 15.68
C THR A 282 -15.99 -3.16 15.56
N ASP A 283 -15.50 -3.44 14.34
CA ASP A 283 -14.11 -3.83 14.08
C ASP A 283 -13.39 -2.89 13.09
N ILE A 284 -13.96 -1.71 12.80
CA ILE A 284 -13.38 -0.78 11.81
C ILE A 284 -12.21 0.00 12.44
N PRO A 285 -10.98 -0.11 11.90
CA PRO A 285 -9.80 0.62 12.39
C PRO A 285 -10.01 2.14 12.40
N LYS A 286 -9.33 2.86 13.30
CA LYS A 286 -9.45 4.33 13.46
C LYS A 286 -9.06 5.07 12.17
N GLU A 287 -8.20 4.45 11.38
CA GLU A 287 -7.67 4.92 10.10
C GLU A 287 -8.73 4.89 9.01
N ASN A 288 -9.73 4.00 9.12
CA ASN A 288 -10.82 3.85 8.14
C ASN A 288 -12.06 4.66 8.52
N CYS A 289 -12.34 4.79 9.81
CA CYS A 289 -13.39 5.66 10.33
C CYS A 289 -12.89 6.32 11.62
N PRO A 290 -12.60 7.64 11.62
CA PRO A 290 -12.12 8.34 12.79
C PRO A 290 -13.09 8.22 13.96
N CYS A 291 -12.55 8.14 15.17
CA CYS A 291 -13.37 8.14 16.37
C CYS A 291 -14.04 9.51 16.56
N PRO A 292 -15.32 9.55 16.96
CA PRO A 292 -16.01 10.82 17.16
C PRO A 292 -15.29 11.71 18.18
N VAL A 293 -15.22 13.00 17.86
CA VAL A 293 -14.59 14.02 18.72
C VAL A 293 -15.60 14.69 19.67
N THR A 294 -16.91 14.48 19.45
CA THR A 294 -17.97 15.03 20.31
C THR A 294 -18.52 13.98 21.28
N ALA A 295 -18.92 14.43 22.47
CA ALA A 295 -19.43 13.57 23.55
C ALA A 295 -20.60 12.67 23.12
N ASP A 296 -21.64 13.27 22.55
CA ASP A 296 -22.87 12.56 22.21
C ASP A 296 -22.67 11.49 21.14
N LYS A 297 -21.77 11.75 20.18
CA LYS A 297 -21.46 10.79 19.12
C LYS A 297 -20.54 9.68 19.62
N HIS A 298 -19.59 10.00 20.49
CA HIS A 298 -18.66 9.01 21.03
C HIS A 298 -19.34 7.99 21.95
N VAL A 299 -20.28 8.44 22.80
CA VAL A 299 -21.03 7.53 23.68
C VAL A 299 -21.86 6.50 22.90
N LYS A 300 -22.28 6.88 21.68
CA LYS A 300 -23.05 6.05 20.75
C LYS A 300 -22.17 5.20 19.82
N ASP A 301 -20.87 5.45 19.76
CA ASP A 301 -19.96 4.67 18.93
C ASP A 301 -19.75 3.28 19.59
N PRO A 302 -20.08 2.17 18.92
CA PRO A 302 -19.93 0.83 19.49
C PRO A 302 -18.46 0.48 19.76
N ARG A 303 -17.50 1.20 19.15
CA ARG A 303 -16.06 1.02 19.38
C ARG A 303 -15.54 1.76 20.60
N LYS A 304 -16.35 2.56 21.31
CA LYS A 304 -15.87 3.46 22.39
C LYS A 304 -15.04 2.78 23.48
N ASP A 305 -15.29 1.50 23.74
CA ASP A 305 -14.61 0.73 24.78
C ASP A 305 -13.42 -0.09 24.25
N GLY A 306 -13.30 -0.21 22.92
CA GLY A 306 -12.26 -0.94 22.21
C GLY A 306 -11.42 -0.02 21.32
N ILE A 307 -11.59 -0.13 19.99
CA ILE A 307 -10.83 0.65 19.00
C ILE A 307 -10.89 2.13 19.35
N CYS A 308 -12.06 2.70 19.62
CA CYS A 308 -12.22 4.12 19.95
C CYS A 308 -12.05 4.46 21.42
N ARG A 309 -11.38 3.63 22.23
CA ARG A 309 -11.07 3.99 23.61
C ARG A 309 -10.24 5.28 23.69
N CYS A 310 -10.53 6.09 24.70
CA CYS A 310 -9.71 7.25 25.01
C CYS A 310 -8.32 6.80 25.50
N PRO A 311 -7.23 7.33 24.92
CA PRO A 311 -5.89 6.95 25.32
C PRO A 311 -5.59 7.39 26.76
N GLN A 312 -4.64 6.72 27.41
CA GLN A 312 -4.24 7.04 28.78
C GLN A 312 -3.31 8.26 28.82
N LYS A 313 -3.54 9.17 29.78
CA LYS A 313 -2.70 10.37 29.93
C LYS A 313 -1.24 9.98 30.16
N GLY A 314 -0.35 10.53 29.33
CA GLY A 314 1.09 10.28 29.40
C GLY A 314 1.64 9.36 28.32
N THR A 315 0.77 8.68 27.54
CA THR A 315 1.20 7.92 26.36
C THR A 315 1.43 8.85 25.16
N ASP A 316 2.20 8.40 24.17
CA ASP A 316 2.37 9.14 22.91
C ASP A 316 1.08 9.17 22.08
N GLU A 317 0.23 8.14 22.20
CA GLU A 317 -1.12 8.14 21.65
C GLU A 317 -1.97 9.28 22.25
N PHE A 318 -1.85 9.55 23.55
CA PHE A 318 -2.56 10.66 24.19
C PHE A 318 -2.11 12.02 23.66
N LYS A 319 -0.85 12.19 23.28
CA LYS A 319 -0.34 13.46 22.75
C LYS A 319 -0.83 13.72 21.31
N THR A 320 -1.01 12.66 20.52
CA THR A 320 -1.32 12.75 19.09
C THR A 320 -2.82 12.64 18.78
N ASP A 321 -3.63 12.13 19.73
CA ASP A 321 -5.08 12.02 19.56
C ASP A 321 -5.78 13.39 19.70
N PRO A 322 -6.53 13.89 18.70
CA PRO A 322 -7.22 15.18 18.79
C PRO A 322 -8.31 15.19 19.85
N ARG A 323 -8.81 14.02 20.26
CA ARG A 323 -9.84 13.89 21.30
C ARG A 323 -9.31 14.26 22.68
N THR A 324 -8.00 14.36 22.87
CA THR A 324 -7.35 14.75 24.14
C THR A 324 -6.96 16.23 24.20
N LYS A 325 -7.07 16.96 23.08
CA LYS A 325 -6.83 18.40 23.01
C LYS A 325 -7.77 19.17 23.94
N VAL A 326 -7.49 20.44 24.19
CA VAL A 326 -8.33 21.30 25.04
C VAL A 326 -9.78 21.31 24.53
N LYS A 327 -10.75 20.94 25.39
CA LYS A 327 -12.18 20.69 25.08
C LYS A 327 -12.49 19.38 24.36
N GLY A 328 -11.50 18.53 24.15
CA GLY A 328 -11.67 17.19 23.60
C GLY A 328 -12.32 16.24 24.60
N ILE A 329 -13.12 15.30 24.09
CA ILE A 329 -13.88 14.36 24.92
C ILE A 329 -13.00 13.48 25.83
N CYS A 330 -11.80 13.11 25.39
CA CYS A 330 -10.87 12.28 26.15
C CYS A 330 -10.03 13.08 27.16
N GLN A 331 -10.14 14.41 27.18
CA GLN A 331 -9.47 15.23 28.17
C GLN A 331 -10.11 15.11 29.57
N ALA A 332 -11.43 14.86 29.62
CA ALA A 332 -12.24 14.88 30.85
C ALA A 332 -12.27 13.53 31.61
N GLY A 333 -11.68 12.46 31.07
CA GLY A 333 -11.75 11.13 31.68
C GLY A 333 -11.13 11.04 33.09
N VAL A 334 -10.19 11.93 33.44
CA VAL A 334 -9.51 11.90 34.73
C VAL A 334 -10.31 12.60 35.83
N THR A 335 -11.10 13.63 35.51
CA THR A 335 -11.87 14.33 36.56
C THR A 335 -12.94 13.42 37.15
N ARG A 336 -13.55 12.52 36.37
CA ARG A 336 -14.59 11.61 36.88
C ARG A 336 -14.05 10.56 37.85
N THR A 337 -12.89 9.96 37.56
CA THR A 337 -12.26 8.95 38.45
C THR A 337 -11.67 9.60 39.70
N ALA A 338 -11.05 10.78 39.56
CA ALA A 338 -10.57 11.54 40.70
C ALA A 338 -11.71 12.03 41.60
N LEU A 339 -12.84 12.49 41.02
CA LEU A 339 -14.01 12.92 41.79
C LEU A 339 -14.69 11.74 42.51
N LEU A 340 -14.74 10.56 41.90
CA LEU A 340 -15.23 9.33 42.54
C LEU A 340 -14.33 8.89 43.70
N MET A 341 -13.00 8.97 43.53
CA MET A 341 -12.06 8.69 44.62
C MET A 341 -12.17 9.72 45.76
N VAL A 342 -12.37 11.00 45.45
CA VAL A 342 -12.60 12.05 46.45
C VAL A 342 -13.93 11.85 47.19
N MET A 343 -15.01 11.50 46.48
CA MET A 343 -16.31 11.15 47.08
C MET A 343 -16.18 9.99 48.08
N MET A 344 -15.49 8.90 47.68
CA MET A 344 -15.39 7.69 48.50
C MET A 344 -14.41 7.85 49.66
N THR A 345 -13.32 8.61 49.51
CA THR A 345 -12.29 8.74 50.54
C THR A 345 -12.50 9.92 51.50
N LEU A 346 -13.17 10.99 51.08
CA LEU A 346 -13.36 12.18 51.93
C LEU A 346 -14.81 12.33 52.39
N ILE A 347 -15.78 12.13 51.51
CA ILE A 347 -17.18 12.46 51.84
C ILE A 347 -17.86 11.34 52.62
N MET A 348 -17.66 10.08 52.25
CA MET A 348 -18.24 8.91 52.95
C MET A 348 -17.80 8.79 54.42
N PRO A 349 -16.50 8.96 54.78
CA PRO A 349 -16.08 8.91 56.18
C PRO A 349 -16.65 10.06 57.02
N ILE A 350 -16.76 11.27 56.44
CA ILE A 350 -17.35 12.43 57.12
C ILE A 350 -18.85 12.17 57.36
N LEU A 351 -19.58 11.69 56.36
CA LEU A 351 -21.00 11.34 56.53
C LEU A 351 -21.20 10.24 57.57
N ALA A 352 -20.30 9.25 57.63
CA ALA A 352 -20.34 8.20 58.64
C ALA A 352 -20.12 8.73 60.07
N GLN A 353 -19.29 9.76 60.26
CA GLN A 353 -19.04 10.37 61.57
C GLN A 353 -20.17 11.29 62.07
N TYR A 354 -21.06 11.74 61.19
CA TYR A 354 -22.20 12.59 61.56
C TYR A 354 -23.51 11.82 61.71
N LEU A 355 -23.56 10.57 61.22
CA LEU A 355 -24.75 9.71 61.27
C LEU A 355 -24.68 8.62 62.37
N PHE A 356 -23.52 8.46 63.01
CA PHE A 356 -23.30 7.65 64.21
C PHE A 356 -22.71 8.52 65.30
#